data_AF-A0A8T6R1N7-F1
#
_entry.id   AF-A0A8T6R1N7-F1
#
_cell.length_a   1.000
_cell.length_b   1.000
_cell.length_c   1.000
_cell.angle_alpha   90.00
_cell.angle_beta   90.00
_cell.angle_gamma   90.00
#
_symmetry.space_group_name_H-M   'P 1'
#
loop_
_entity.id
_entity.type
_entity.pdbx_description
1 polymer ?
#
loop_
_entity_poly.entity_id
_entity_poly.type
_entity_poly.pdbx_seq_one_letter_code
_entity_poly.pdbx_strand_id
1 'polypeptide(L)' 'MIAQAIDAQTVTLTGEIAIVLLISRLMFRLLNKEAKTILAIVAIVLLLQFVFNISPRQLWLEISHLPEEIVHLFQQIV' A
#
# COMPACT_ATOMS: atom_id res chain seq x y z
N MET A 1 29.20 38.35 14.15
CA MET A 1 29.19 37.36 13.05
C MET A 1 28.64 35.99 13.45
N ILE A 2 28.66 35.59 14.73
CA ILE A 2 28.20 34.26 15.19
C ILE A 2 26.66 34.14 15.19
N ALA A 3 25.93 35.21 15.56
CA ALA A 3 24.47 35.20 15.63
C ALA A 3 23.78 34.94 14.28
N GLN A 4 24.33 35.44 13.16
CA GLN A 4 23.75 35.21 11.83
C GLN A 4 24.03 33.80 11.28
N ALA A 5 25.13 33.18 11.69
CA ALA A 5 25.42 31.78 11.32
C ALA A 5 24.50 30.80 12.05
N ILE A 6 24.18 31.08 13.32
CA ILE A 6 23.25 30.26 14.12
C ILE A 6 21.81 30.36 13.55
N ASP A 7 21.39 31.55 13.11
CA ASP A 7 20.07 31.78 12.52
C ASP A 7 19.89 30.98 11.20
N ALA A 8 20.84 31.10 10.28
CA ALA A 8 20.80 30.36 9.00
C ALA A 8 20.87 28.84 9.19
N GLN A 9 21.66 28.35 10.16
CA GLN A 9 21.76 26.92 10.44
C GLN A 9 20.48 26.37 11.08
N THR A 10 19.88 27.13 11.99
CA THR A 10 18.62 26.75 12.66
C THR A 10 17.45 26.72 11.68
N VAL A 11 17.38 27.70 10.77
CA VAL A 11 16.36 27.74 9.70
C VAL A 11 16.52 26.55 8.76
N THR A 12 17.75 26.22 8.35
CA THR A 12 18.02 25.08 7.48
C THR A 12 17.60 23.75 8.13
N LEU A 13 18.03 23.51 9.37
CA LEU A 13 17.67 22.29 10.11
C LEU A 13 16.15 22.16 10.32
N THR A 14 15.49 23.26 10.64
CA THR A 14 14.02 23.28 10.82
C THR A 14 13.30 22.99 9.51
N GLY A 15 13.79 23.54 8.40
CA GLY A 15 13.27 23.28 7.06
C GLY A 15 13.38 21.81 6.66
N GLU A 16 14.53 21.19 6.89
CA GLU A 16 14.77 19.77 6.60
C GLU A 16 13.85 18.86 7.43
N ILE A 17 13.72 19.12 8.73
CA ILE A 17 12.82 18.37 9.62
C ILE A 17 11.36 18.49 9.15
N ALA A 18 10.94 19.69 8.75
CA ALA A 18 9.60 19.92 8.23
C ALA A 18 9.35 19.11 6.94
N ILE A 19 10.31 19.05 6.02
CA ILE A 19 10.21 18.28 4.79
C ILE A 19 10.08 16.78 5.10
N VAL A 20 10.92 16.25 5.99
CA VAL A 20 10.85 14.82 6.39
C VAL A 20 9.50 14.49 7.02
N LEU A 21 8.98 15.36 7.89
CA LEU A 21 7.66 15.19 8.51
C LEU A 21 6.53 15.21 7.47
N LEU A 22 6.60 16.10 6.48
CA LEU A 22 5.61 16.19 5.41
C LEU A 22 5.61 14.95 4.53
N ILE A 23 6.79 14.47 4.12
CA ILE A 23 6.95 13.24 3.33
C ILE A 23 6.45 12.03 4.13
N SER A 24 6.87 11.90 5.38
CA SER A 24 6.45 10.82 6.26
C SER A 24 4.93 10.81 6.43
N ARG A 25 4.30 11.97 6.69
CA ARG A 25 2.85 12.11 6.79
C ARG A 25 2.14 11.75 5.48
N LEU A 26 2.71 12.11 4.33
CA LEU A 26 2.14 11.76 3.02
C LEU A 26 2.20 10.24 2.80
N MET A 27 3.33 9.60 3.10
CA MET A 27 3.48 8.15 3.02
C MET A 27 2.49 7.43 3.93
N PHE A 28 2.38 7.82 5.20
CA PHE A 28 1.39 7.25 6.12
C PHE A 28 -0.05 7.48 5.65
N ARG A 29 -0.35 8.61 5.00
CA ARG A 29 -1.67 8.87 4.43
C ARG A 29 -1.97 7.95 3.24
N LEU A 30 -1.00 7.71 2.36
CA LEU A 30 -1.13 6.74 1.26
C LEU A 30 -1.30 5.32 1.81
N LEU A 31 -0.46 4.90 2.75
CA LEU A 31 -0.56 3.60 3.40
C LEU A 31 -1.91 3.43 4.10
N ASN A 32 -2.43 4.45 4.80
CA ASN A 32 -3.74 4.37 5.46
C ASN A 32 -4.93 4.35 4.49
N LYS A 33 -4.81 4.98 3.32
CA LYS A 33 -5.84 4.90 2.28
C LYS A 33 -5.94 3.48 1.73
N GLU A 34 -4.81 2.88 1.41
CA GLU A 34 -4.74 1.50 0.91
C GLU A 34 -4.94 0.47 2.02
N ALA A 35 -4.65 0.80 3.28
CA ALA A 35 -4.79 -0.12 4.41
C ALA A 35 -6.22 -0.60 4.57
N LYS A 36 -7.23 0.25 4.32
CA LYS A 36 -8.63 -0.20 4.36
C LYS A 36 -8.92 -1.23 3.27
N THR A 37 -8.43 -0.99 2.05
CA THR A 37 -8.58 -1.90 0.91
C THR A 37 -7.86 -3.22 1.18
N ILE A 38 -6.60 -3.16 1.63
CA ILE A 38 -5.80 -4.33 1.98
C ILE A 38 -6.46 -5.11 3.12
N LEU A 39 -6.93 -4.44 4.17
CA LEU A 39 -7.62 -5.08 5.30
C LEU A 39 -8.93 -5.76 4.85
N ALA A 40 -9.68 -5.12 3.95
CA ALA A 40 -10.89 -5.70 3.37
C ALA A 40 -10.58 -6.95 2.53
N ILE A 41 -9.54 -6.90 1.68
CA ILE A 41 -9.08 -8.05 0.90
C ILE A 41 -8.65 -9.19 1.83
N VAL A 42 -7.85 -8.89 2.85
CA VAL A 42 -7.41 -9.88 3.85
C VAL A 42 -8.61 -10.48 4.58
N ALA A 43 -9.59 -9.68 4.98
CA ALA A 43 -10.81 -10.17 5.62
C ALA A 43 -11.62 -11.11 4.71
N ILE A 44 -11.78 -10.76 3.42
CA ILE A 44 -12.45 -11.63 2.43
C ILE A 44 -11.68 -12.93 2.26
N VAL A 45 -10.36 -12.85 2.09
CA VAL A 45 -9.49 -14.02 1.93
C VAL A 45 -9.54 -14.93 3.16
N LEU A 46 -9.57 -14.37 4.37
CA LEU A 46 -9.75 -15.13 5.62
C LEU A 46 -11.14 -15.77 5.72
N LEU A 47 -12.18 -15.05 5.30
CA LEU A 47 -13.54 -15.56 5.28
C LEU A 47 -13.68 -16.74 4.31
N LEU A 48 -13.08 -16.65 3.12
CA LEU A 48 -13.01 -17.76 2.17
C LEU A 48 -12.22 -18.95 2.73
N GLN A 49 -11.06 -18.71 3.34
CA GLN A 49 -10.28 -19.77 4.00
C GLN A 49 -11.08 -20.47 5.10
N PHE A 50 -11.83 -19.71 5.91
CA PHE A 50 -12.60 -20.26 7.02
C PHE A 50 -13.84 -21.02 6.54
N VAL A 51 -14.61 -20.47 5.60
CA VAL A 51 -15.86 -21.08 5.10
C VAL A 51 -15.58 -22.30 4.23
N PHE A 52 -14.56 -22.23 3.37
CA PHE A 52 -14.26 -23.28 2.41
C PHE A 52 -13.14 -24.22 2.86
N ASN A 53 -12.50 -23.95 4.00
CA ASN A 53 -11.35 -24.71 4.54
C ASN A 53 -10.19 -24.85 3.53
N ILE A 54 -9.99 -23.84 2.68
CA ILE A 54 -9.00 -23.81 1.61
C ILE A 54 -7.69 -23.21 2.14
N SER A 55 -6.55 -23.76 1.73
CA SER A 55 -5.23 -23.23 2.08
C SER A 55 -4.97 -21.88 1.39
N PRO A 56 -4.30 -20.91 2.04
CA PRO A 56 -3.95 -19.63 1.42
C PRO A 56 -3.11 -19.80 0.15
N ARG A 57 -2.31 -20.88 0.05
CA ARG A 57 -1.56 -21.22 -1.18
C ARG A 57 -2.46 -21.64 -2.34
N GLN A 58 -3.54 -22.36 -2.05
CA GLN A 58 -4.51 -22.79 -3.06
C GLN A 58 -5.32 -21.58 -3.58
N LEU A 59 -5.80 -20.72 -2.68
CA LEU A 59 -6.45 -19.46 -3.05
C LEU A 59 -5.56 -18.57 -3.92
N TRP A 60 -4.29 -18.42 -3.55
CA TRP A 60 -3.35 -17.61 -4.33
C TRP A 60 -3.09 -18.20 -5.72
N LEU A 61 -2.93 -19.52 -5.82
CA LEU A 61 -2.81 -20.22 -7.10
C LEU A 61 -4.05 -19.97 -7.97
N GLU A 62 -5.25 -20.13 -7.42
CA GLU A 62 -6.50 -19.94 -8.15
C GLU A 62 -6.66 -18.49 -8.62
N ILE A 63 -6.43 -17.51 -7.74
CA ILE A 63 -6.41 -16.08 -8.10
C ILE A 63 -5.38 -15.77 -9.19
N SER A 64 -4.22 -16.41 -9.18
CA SER A 64 -3.18 -16.17 -10.20
C SER A 64 -3.51 -16.74 -11.58
N HIS A 65 -4.44 -17.71 -11.68
CA HIS A 65 -4.90 -18.27 -12.96
C HIS A 65 -6.15 -17.54 -13.52
N LEU A 66 -6.91 -16.81 -12.68
CA LEU A 66 -8.05 -16.02 -13.13
C LEU A 66 -7.74 -15.01 -14.26
N PRO A 67 -6.60 -14.29 -14.27
CA PRO A 67 -6.27 -13.37 -15.36
C PRO A 67 -6.19 -14.08 -16.73
N GLU A 68 -5.62 -15.29 -16.77
CA GLU A 68 -5.50 -16.07 -18.00
C GLU A 68 -6.87 -16.58 -18.48
N GLU A 69 -7.72 -17.07 -17.57
CA GLU A 69 -9.08 -17.50 -17.91
C GLU A 69 -9.94 -16.34 -18.43
N ILE A 70 -9.82 -15.15 -17.84
CA ILE A 70 -10.54 -13.96 -18.32
C ILE A 70 -10.07 -13.59 -19.73
N VAL A 71 -8.76 -13.59 -20.00
CA VAL A 71 -8.23 -13.30 -21.34
C VAL A 71 -8.73 -14.32 -22.37
N HIS A 72 -8.76 -15.61 -22.04
CA HIS A 72 -9.28 -16.65 -22.93
C HIS A 72 -10.78 -16.50 -23.20
N LEU A 73 -11.58 -16.13 -22.20
CA LEU A 73 -13.02 -15.86 -22.39
C LEU A 73 -13.25 -14.63 -23.28
N PHE A 74 -12.47 -13.57 -23.12
CA PHE A 74 -12.55 -12.40 -24.00
C PHE A 74 -12.16 -12.72 -25.45
N GLN A 75 -11.17 -13.60 -25.67
CA GLN A 75 -10.79 -14.06 -27.01
C GLN A 75 -11.82 -14.99 -27.66
N GLN A 76 -12.68 -15.65 -26.89
CA GLN A 76 -13.78 -16.47 -27.43
C GLN A 76 -15.03 -15.65 -27.78
N ILE A 77 -15.17 -14.44 -27.22
CA ILE A 77 -16.35 -13.58 -27.38
C ILE A 77 -16.13 -12.48 -28.44
N VAL A 78 -14.88 -12.09 -28.70
CA VAL A 78 -14.48 -11.13 -29.76
C VAL A 78 -14.11 -11.86 -31.04
#